data_AF-A0A950SCZ7-F1
#
_entry.id   AF-A0A950SCZ7-F1
#
_cell.length_a   1.000
_cell.length_b   1.000
_cell.length_c   1.000
_cell.angle_alpha   90.00
_cell.angle_beta   90.00
_cell.angle_gamma   90.00
#
_symmetry.space_group_name_H-M   'P 1'
#
loop_
_entity.id
_entity.type
_entity.pdbx_description
1 polymer ?
#
loop_
_entity_poly.entity_id
_entity_poly.type
_entity_poly.pdbx_seq_one_letter_code
_entity_poly.pdbx_strand_id
1 'polypeptide(L)'
;MNSFILKLFFTGLMAFVPSQDGKEVTVILLNVHHDYLSSDGTALAHHKPLLIARAGDCSGQCPKRDADIAQFVYADQSESEALDSLEAAVAGGGAWELANSELSIQKGNPNDPDLPALNIVQNVRSGIIPTTSAEREDFGWVADMQQIAPSGYAFNTDLLDSPPPGLVAARLHLRSGKVFTYRVARIGSNVTPVHFQRLDGTGNTSSYSQAIASWVGAEIEISGENVEIVEEKFDGGTGRSMTLSPDANGNVEVAVLNLPALVPPSSPFSGTPDPGKHFEMYYDVAQSPVAQSARLVPKAGAAPGAPEYAEVEWQAIHPQTALWSDLLNAIRLNIGRTAYEEVLCPPLHP
;
A
#
# COMPACT_ATOMS: atom_id res chain seq x y z
N MET A 1 -9.16 1.01 31.71
CA MET A 1 -9.11 0.19 30.48
C MET A 1 -7.85 0.61 29.77
N ASN A 2 -6.98 -0.34 29.44
CA ASN A 2 -5.81 -0.06 28.63
C ASN A 2 -6.26 -0.08 27.16
N SER A 3 -5.89 0.94 26.39
CA SER A 3 -6.06 0.98 24.95
C SER A 3 -4.76 1.38 24.28
N PHE A 4 -4.60 1.01 23.03
CA PHE A 4 -3.44 1.35 22.21
C PHE A 4 -3.85 1.50 20.75
N ILE A 5 -2.95 2.06 19.93
CA ILE A 5 -3.21 2.28 18.51
C ILE A 5 -2.51 1.21 17.68
N LEU A 6 -3.28 0.49 16.85
CA LEU A 6 -2.74 -0.27 15.73
C LEU A 6 -2.72 0.63 14.48
N LYS A 7 -1.53 0.86 13.94
CA LYS A 7 -1.33 1.55 12.66
C LYS A 7 -1.03 0.53 11.57
N LEU A 8 -1.79 0.57 10.49
CA LEU A 8 -1.54 -0.21 9.28
C LEU A 8 -1.09 0.71 8.16
N PHE A 9 -0.04 0.31 7.45
CA PHE A 9 0.50 1.03 6.31
C PHE A 9 0.48 0.13 5.09
N PHE A 10 -0.18 0.57 4.03
CA PHE A 10 -0.33 -0.19 2.80
C PHE A 10 0.38 0.54 1.67
N THR A 11 1.20 -0.19 0.93
CA THR A 11 1.80 0.32 -0.29
C THR A 11 2.15 -0.81 -1.24
N GLY A 12 2.04 -0.56 -2.53
CA GLY A 12 2.38 -1.53 -3.56
C GLY A 12 1.29 -1.72 -4.57
N LEU A 13 1.46 -2.78 -5.34
CA LEU A 13 0.47 -3.30 -6.26
C LEU A 13 -0.71 -3.89 -5.47
N MET A 14 -1.58 -2.99 -5.02
CA MET A 14 -2.75 -3.25 -4.18
C MET A 14 -4.00 -2.56 -4.70
N ALA A 15 -5.13 -3.27 -4.67
CA ALA A 15 -6.45 -2.71 -4.90
C ALA A 15 -7.22 -2.60 -3.58
N PHE A 16 -8.01 -1.55 -3.42
CA PHE A 16 -8.85 -1.25 -2.27
C PHE A 16 -10.29 -1.25 -2.74
N VAL A 17 -11.06 -2.26 -2.35
CA VAL A 17 -12.43 -2.48 -2.80
C VAL A 17 -13.37 -2.21 -1.63
N PRO A 18 -13.99 -1.01 -1.53
CA PRO A 18 -15.00 -0.76 -0.52
C PRO A 18 -16.24 -1.62 -0.76
N SER A 19 -16.82 -2.14 0.31
CA SER A 19 -18.13 -2.78 0.25
C SER A 19 -19.21 -1.77 -0.11
N GLN A 20 -20.31 -2.23 -0.71
CA GLN A 20 -21.45 -1.37 -1.06
C GLN A 20 -22.07 -0.67 0.14
N ASP A 21 -22.00 -1.27 1.34
CA ASP A 21 -22.51 -0.69 2.57
C ASP A 21 -21.49 0.19 3.31
N GLY A 22 -20.27 0.32 2.78
CA GLY A 22 -19.19 1.15 3.32
C GLY A 22 -18.60 0.66 4.65
N LYS A 23 -18.90 -0.57 5.08
CA LYS A 23 -18.45 -1.12 6.37
C LYS A 23 -17.16 -1.93 6.27
N GLU A 24 -16.72 -2.21 5.05
CA GLU A 24 -15.49 -2.95 4.80
C GLU A 24 -14.73 -2.30 3.65
N VAL A 25 -13.40 -2.34 3.73
CA VAL A 25 -12.53 -2.20 2.56
C VAL A 25 -11.73 -3.49 2.44
N THR A 26 -11.94 -4.21 1.35
CA THR A 26 -11.12 -5.36 1.00
C THR A 26 -9.83 -4.87 0.34
N VAL A 27 -8.68 -5.12 0.96
CA VAL A 27 -7.37 -4.83 0.37
C VAL A 27 -6.87 -6.09 -0.33
N ILE A 28 -6.56 -5.99 -1.62
CA ILE A 28 -6.13 -7.10 -2.46
C ILE A 28 -4.70 -6.83 -2.92
N LEU A 29 -3.77 -7.70 -2.56
CA LEU A 29 -2.40 -7.69 -3.05
C LEU A 29 -2.35 -8.53 -4.32
N LEU A 30 -2.02 -7.92 -5.46
CA LEU A 30 -1.95 -8.65 -6.73
C LEU A 30 -0.71 -9.53 -6.80
N ASN A 31 -0.85 -10.71 -7.41
CA ASN A 31 0.23 -11.69 -7.49
C ASN A 31 1.32 -11.24 -8.46
N VAL A 32 2.54 -11.40 -7.97
CA VAL A 32 3.75 -10.75 -8.45
C VAL A 32 4.89 -11.73 -8.69
N HIS A 33 4.60 -13.04 -8.55
CA HIS A 33 5.53 -14.14 -8.78
C HIS A 33 5.36 -14.80 -10.15
N HIS A 34 5.06 -14.01 -11.17
CA HIS A 34 5.09 -14.48 -12.56
C HIS A 34 5.80 -13.46 -13.43
N ASP A 35 6.44 -13.95 -14.49
CA ASP A 35 7.10 -13.08 -15.45
C ASP A 35 6.03 -12.28 -16.20
N TYR A 36 6.16 -10.96 -16.10
CA TYR A 36 5.24 -10.03 -16.71
C TYR A 36 5.95 -9.14 -17.71
N LEU A 37 5.35 -9.01 -18.89
CA LEU A 37 5.78 -8.05 -19.90
C LEU A 37 4.75 -6.94 -19.98
N SER A 38 5.21 -5.71 -19.82
CA SER A 38 4.40 -4.52 -20.11
C SER A 38 4.13 -4.38 -21.60
N SER A 39 3.20 -3.50 -21.97
CA SER A 39 2.74 -3.30 -23.35
C SER A 39 3.84 -2.85 -24.34
N ASP A 40 4.96 -2.32 -23.85
CA ASP A 40 6.15 -1.99 -24.65
C ASP A 40 7.18 -3.15 -24.75
N GLY A 41 6.87 -4.30 -24.17
CA GLY A 41 7.73 -5.48 -24.12
C GLY A 41 8.76 -5.49 -22.98
N THR A 42 8.79 -4.47 -22.12
CA THR A 42 9.70 -4.43 -20.96
C THR A 42 9.27 -5.47 -19.92
N ALA A 43 10.20 -6.32 -19.50
CA ALA A 43 10.02 -7.22 -18.36
C ALA A 43 9.95 -6.43 -17.05
N LEU A 44 8.94 -6.72 -16.25
CA LEU A 44 8.73 -6.06 -14.96
C LEU A 44 9.37 -6.85 -13.83
N ALA A 45 10.02 -6.15 -12.92
CA ALA A 45 10.55 -6.76 -11.70
C ALA A 45 9.41 -7.35 -10.87
N HIS A 46 9.65 -8.55 -10.32
CA HIS A 46 8.71 -9.19 -9.39
C HIS A 46 8.57 -8.34 -8.14
N HIS A 47 7.34 -8.19 -7.67
CA HIS A 47 7.12 -7.69 -6.33
C HIS A 47 7.17 -8.83 -5.31
N LYS A 48 7.37 -8.48 -4.04
CA LYS A 48 7.24 -9.39 -2.91
C LYS A 48 6.11 -8.90 -1.98
N PRO A 49 5.04 -9.69 -1.80
CA PRO A 49 3.98 -9.40 -0.85
C PRO A 49 4.47 -9.70 0.58
N LEU A 50 4.51 -8.69 1.45
CA LEU A 50 5.06 -8.81 2.81
C LEU A 50 4.09 -8.22 3.84
N LEU A 51 4.12 -8.77 5.04
CA LEU A 51 3.60 -8.16 6.26
C LEU A 51 4.75 -8.02 7.24
N ILE A 52 5.06 -6.82 7.69
CA ILE A 52 6.13 -6.54 8.67
C ILE A 52 5.49 -5.81 9.84
N ALA A 53 5.59 -6.38 11.03
CA ALA A 53 5.00 -5.82 12.25
C ALA A 53 6.08 -5.41 13.24
N ARG A 54 5.94 -4.20 13.79
CA ARG A 54 6.68 -3.68 14.93
C ARG A 54 5.77 -3.55 16.13
N ALA A 55 6.20 -4.08 17.26
CA ALA A 55 5.44 -4.12 18.50
C ALA A 55 6.37 -4.12 19.72
N GLY A 56 5.79 -3.96 20.92
CA GLY A 56 6.51 -4.10 22.18
C GLY A 56 6.86 -5.55 22.49
N ASP A 57 5.92 -6.46 22.23
CA ASP A 57 6.10 -7.90 22.37
C ASP A 57 5.24 -8.66 21.35
N CYS A 58 5.56 -9.93 21.16
CA CYS A 58 4.89 -10.80 20.22
C CYS A 58 4.85 -12.25 20.69
N SER A 59 3.68 -12.87 20.55
CA SER A 59 3.48 -14.31 20.78
C SER A 59 2.83 -14.97 19.55
N GLY A 60 2.98 -16.29 19.43
CA GLY A 60 2.59 -17.04 18.23
C GLY A 60 3.72 -17.15 17.21
N GLN A 61 3.44 -16.97 15.92
CA GLN A 61 4.44 -17.05 14.85
C GLN A 61 5.05 -15.67 14.54
N CYS A 62 6.09 -15.30 15.28
CA CYS A 62 6.80 -14.01 15.18
C CYS A 62 8.24 -14.14 14.64
N PRO A 63 8.46 -14.58 13.38
CA PRO A 63 9.81 -14.65 12.83
C PRO A 63 10.44 -13.25 12.73
N LYS A 64 11.65 -13.09 13.27
CA LYS A 64 12.37 -11.80 13.31
C LYS A 64 13.59 -11.74 12.39
N ARG A 65 14.07 -12.90 11.95
CA ARG A 65 15.33 -13.09 11.22
C ARG A 65 15.12 -13.99 10.00
N ASP A 66 14.21 -13.58 9.13
CA ASP A 66 13.98 -14.27 7.85
C ASP A 66 14.95 -13.72 6.79
N ALA A 67 15.81 -14.59 6.24
CA ALA A 67 16.87 -14.17 5.31
C ALA A 67 16.32 -13.64 3.99
N ASP A 68 15.23 -14.22 3.47
CA ASP A 68 14.64 -13.83 2.20
C ASP A 68 13.94 -12.47 2.32
N ILE A 69 13.26 -12.21 3.44
CA ILE A 69 12.67 -10.90 3.72
C ILE A 69 13.77 -9.87 4.00
N ALA A 70 14.77 -10.23 4.78
CA ALA A 70 15.87 -9.33 5.13
C ALA A 70 16.64 -8.88 3.88
N GLN A 71 17.05 -9.81 3.02
CA GLN A 71 17.72 -9.50 1.76
C GLN A 71 16.85 -8.72 0.79
N PHE A 72 15.53 -8.92 0.82
CA PHE A 72 14.62 -8.15 -0.01
C PHE A 72 14.49 -6.68 0.44
N VAL A 73 14.40 -6.44 1.74
CA VAL A 73 14.25 -5.09 2.32
C VAL A 73 15.59 -4.35 2.41
N TYR A 74 16.67 -5.10 2.61
CA TYR A 74 18.04 -4.63 2.84
C TYR A 74 19.03 -5.15 1.78
N ALA A 75 18.64 -5.10 0.51
CA ALA A 75 19.40 -5.65 -0.61
C ALA A 75 20.79 -5.03 -0.81
N ASP A 76 21.03 -3.84 -0.26
CA ASP A 76 22.32 -3.14 -0.26
C ASP A 76 23.27 -3.57 0.88
N GLN A 77 22.84 -4.47 1.76
CA GLN A 77 23.61 -4.94 2.91
C GLN A 77 24.05 -6.41 2.75
N SER A 78 25.07 -6.82 3.50
CA SER A 78 25.38 -8.25 3.63
C SER A 78 24.23 -8.98 4.34
N GLU A 79 24.10 -10.30 4.16
CA GLU A 79 23.02 -11.09 4.77
C GLU A 79 22.98 -10.98 6.29
N SER A 80 24.13 -10.97 6.95
CA SER A 80 24.18 -10.80 8.40
C SER A 80 23.65 -9.42 8.83
N GLU A 81 24.07 -8.35 8.15
CA GLU A 81 23.62 -6.98 8.45
C GLU A 81 22.14 -6.78 8.13
N ALA A 82 21.65 -7.37 7.04
CA ALA A 82 20.26 -7.35 6.64
C ALA A 82 19.37 -8.03 7.69
N LEU A 83 19.79 -9.20 8.20
CA LEU A 83 19.09 -9.92 9.26
C LEU A 83 19.04 -9.11 10.57
N ASP A 84 20.15 -8.49 10.95
CA ASP A 84 20.22 -7.62 12.13
C ASP A 84 19.31 -6.38 11.96
N SER A 85 19.28 -5.80 10.76
CA SER A 85 18.40 -4.67 10.42
C SER A 85 16.93 -5.06 10.44
N LEU A 86 16.56 -6.25 9.94
CA LEU A 86 15.19 -6.75 10.01
C LEU A 86 14.75 -6.98 11.46
N GLU A 87 15.58 -7.63 12.28
CA GLU A 87 15.30 -7.87 13.69
C GLU A 87 15.11 -6.53 14.45
N ALA A 88 15.97 -5.55 14.18
CA ALA A 88 15.85 -4.22 14.76
C ALA A 88 14.57 -3.48 14.30
N ALA A 89 14.16 -3.66 13.04
CA ALA A 89 12.97 -3.03 12.49
C ALA A 89 11.67 -3.59 13.08
N VAL A 90 11.59 -4.91 13.27
CA VAL A 90 10.42 -5.54 13.90
C VAL A 90 10.44 -5.38 15.43
N ALA A 91 11.62 -5.25 16.05
CA ALA A 91 11.80 -5.18 17.50
C ALA A 91 11.07 -6.32 18.26
N GLY A 92 9.94 -6.01 18.89
CA GLY A 92 9.11 -7.01 19.57
C GLY A 92 8.28 -7.89 18.61
N GLY A 93 7.97 -7.41 17.40
CA GLY A 93 7.06 -8.03 16.42
C GLY A 93 7.67 -9.13 15.54
N GLY A 94 7.28 -9.19 14.27
CA GLY A 94 7.73 -10.20 13.30
C GLY A 94 7.41 -9.85 11.84
N ALA A 95 7.89 -10.66 10.90
CA ALA A 95 7.75 -10.41 9.46
C ALA A 95 7.41 -11.66 8.64
N TRP A 96 6.49 -11.53 7.69
CA TRP A 96 5.90 -12.62 6.93
C TRP A 96 5.92 -12.32 5.43
N GLU A 97 6.28 -13.31 4.62
CA GLU A 97 5.92 -13.30 3.20
C GLU A 97 4.49 -13.80 3.02
N LEU A 98 3.68 -13.07 2.26
CA LEU A 98 2.28 -13.37 2.01
C LEU A 98 2.13 -14.07 0.66
N ALA A 99 1.48 -15.21 0.66
CA ALA A 99 1.22 -16.00 -0.55
C ALA A 99 0.01 -16.90 -0.32
N ASN A 100 -0.99 -16.76 -1.19
CA ASN A 100 -2.30 -17.38 -1.05
C ASN A 100 -2.94 -17.10 0.32
N SER A 101 -2.85 -15.86 0.79
CA SER A 101 -3.14 -15.49 2.18
C SER A 101 -4.47 -14.74 2.34
N GLU A 102 -5.33 -15.19 3.23
CA GLU A 102 -6.45 -14.41 3.77
C GLU A 102 -6.05 -13.84 5.12
N LEU A 103 -6.07 -12.52 5.26
CA LEU A 103 -5.67 -11.82 6.47
C LEU A 103 -6.89 -11.28 7.19
N SER A 104 -6.87 -11.39 8.52
CA SER A 104 -7.85 -10.76 9.40
C SER A 104 -7.19 -10.13 10.62
N ILE A 105 -7.82 -9.09 11.14
CA ILE A 105 -7.42 -8.41 12.37
C ILE A 105 -8.47 -8.73 13.42
N GLN A 106 -8.03 -9.27 14.55
CA GLN A 106 -8.89 -9.76 15.61
C GLN A 106 -8.45 -9.19 16.96
N LYS A 107 -9.39 -9.16 17.91
CA LYS A 107 -9.08 -8.81 19.30
C LYS A 107 -8.17 -9.89 19.89
N GLY A 108 -7.14 -9.50 20.64
CA GLY A 108 -6.26 -10.46 21.30
C GLY A 108 -6.97 -11.28 22.39
N ASN A 109 -8.08 -10.77 22.95
CA ASN A 109 -8.96 -11.52 23.86
C ASN A 109 -10.42 -11.43 23.38
N PRO A 110 -11.14 -12.55 23.26
CA PRO A 110 -12.56 -12.54 22.88
C PRO A 110 -13.47 -11.72 23.80
N ASN A 111 -13.06 -11.52 25.07
CA ASN A 111 -13.81 -10.75 26.07
C ASN A 111 -13.55 -9.25 26.00
N ASP A 112 -12.58 -8.80 25.20
CA ASP A 112 -12.34 -7.37 25.00
C ASP A 112 -13.51 -6.73 24.23
N PRO A 113 -13.75 -5.41 24.39
CA PRO A 113 -14.73 -4.68 23.59
C PRO A 113 -14.49 -4.85 22.09
N ASP A 114 -15.56 -4.81 21.30
CA ASP A 114 -15.47 -4.89 19.84
C ASP A 114 -14.64 -3.74 19.25
N LEU A 115 -13.92 -4.05 18.17
CA LEU A 115 -13.15 -3.05 17.44
C LEU A 115 -14.07 -1.95 16.91
N PRO A 116 -13.62 -0.69 16.85
CA PRO A 116 -14.43 0.40 16.31
C PRO A 116 -14.83 0.10 14.86
N ALA A 117 -16.02 0.54 14.46
CA ALA A 117 -16.47 0.41 13.08
C ALA A 117 -15.54 1.14 12.11
N LEU A 118 -15.48 0.65 10.87
CA LEU A 118 -14.76 1.31 9.80
C LEU A 118 -15.27 2.73 9.56
N ASN A 119 -14.35 3.66 9.38
CA ASN A 119 -14.60 5.01 8.93
C ASN A 119 -13.59 5.36 7.82
N ILE A 120 -14.07 5.79 6.66
CA ILE A 120 -13.21 6.22 5.55
C ILE A 120 -13.29 7.73 5.46
N VAL A 121 -12.15 8.41 5.51
CA VAL A 121 -12.10 9.86 5.31
C VAL A 121 -12.37 10.15 3.83
N GLN A 122 -13.47 10.82 3.51
CA GLN A 122 -13.87 11.11 2.13
C GLN A 122 -14.54 12.48 2.03
N ASN A 123 -14.59 13.03 0.81
CA ASN A 123 -15.30 14.27 0.47
C ASN A 123 -14.79 15.52 1.20
N VAL A 124 -13.53 15.52 1.61
CA VAL A 124 -12.83 16.69 2.18
C VAL A 124 -11.92 17.36 1.16
N ARG A 125 -11.59 16.68 0.06
CA ARG A 125 -10.77 17.17 -1.04
C ARG A 125 -11.39 18.37 -1.77
N SER A 126 -10.55 19.32 -2.14
CA SER A 126 -10.81 20.30 -3.19
C SER A 126 -9.73 20.23 -4.29
N GLY A 127 -10.12 20.35 -5.57
CA GLY A 127 -9.18 20.39 -6.69
C GLY A 127 -8.46 19.06 -6.99
N ILE A 128 -7.25 19.15 -7.57
CA ILE A 128 -6.47 17.98 -8.04
C ILE A 128 -5.20 17.73 -7.23
N ILE A 129 -4.88 18.60 -6.27
CA ILE A 129 -3.73 18.49 -5.36
C ILE A 129 -4.22 18.86 -3.96
N PRO A 130 -3.88 18.11 -2.91
CA PRO A 130 -4.20 18.50 -1.54
C PRO A 130 -3.41 19.75 -1.16
N THR A 131 -4.09 20.74 -0.57
CA THR A 131 -3.50 22.00 -0.09
C THR A 131 -3.48 22.11 1.42
N THR A 132 -4.13 21.17 2.12
CA THR A 132 -4.17 21.10 3.58
C THR A 132 -3.94 19.68 4.09
N SER A 133 -3.58 19.54 5.36
CA SER A 133 -3.43 18.23 6.01
C SER A 133 -4.73 17.42 6.06
N ALA A 134 -5.88 18.10 6.17
CA ALA A 134 -7.19 17.44 6.15
C ALA A 134 -7.53 16.93 4.74
N GLU A 135 -7.33 17.76 3.71
CA GLU A 135 -7.53 17.34 2.32
C GLU A 135 -6.65 16.15 1.97
N ARG A 136 -5.39 16.14 2.42
CA ARG A 136 -4.46 15.03 2.21
C ARG A 136 -5.00 13.68 2.71
N GLU A 137 -5.76 13.65 3.79
CA GLU A 137 -6.31 12.41 4.35
C GLU A 137 -7.44 11.82 3.52
N ASP A 138 -8.01 12.57 2.57
CA ASP A 138 -9.09 12.09 1.71
C ASP A 138 -8.69 10.80 0.98
N PHE A 139 -9.52 9.77 1.11
CA PHE A 139 -9.33 8.49 0.45
C PHE A 139 -9.52 8.61 -1.08
N GLY A 140 -10.17 9.66 -1.57
CA GLY A 140 -10.29 9.99 -3.00
C GLY A 140 -8.97 10.35 -3.69
N TRP A 141 -7.83 10.37 -2.97
CA TRP A 141 -6.50 10.36 -3.58
C TRP A 141 -6.04 8.97 -4.01
N VAL A 142 -6.66 7.88 -3.53
CA VAL A 142 -6.49 6.55 -4.13
C VAL A 142 -7.09 6.59 -5.53
N ALA A 143 -6.34 6.14 -6.53
CA ALA A 143 -6.72 6.33 -7.92
C ALA A 143 -7.94 5.47 -8.29
N ASP A 144 -8.90 5.98 -9.05
CA ASP A 144 -10.12 5.24 -9.43
C ASP A 144 -9.99 4.70 -10.87
N MET A 145 -9.97 3.38 -11.04
CA MET A 145 -9.82 2.77 -12.37
C MET A 145 -10.99 3.03 -13.30
N GLN A 146 -12.22 3.11 -12.78
CA GLN A 146 -13.37 3.44 -13.61
C GLN A 146 -13.27 4.88 -14.13
N GLN A 147 -12.66 5.80 -13.39
CA GLN A 147 -12.38 7.13 -13.92
C GLN A 147 -11.21 7.15 -14.92
N ILE A 148 -10.20 6.30 -14.71
CA ILE A 148 -9.05 6.19 -15.62
C ILE A 148 -9.45 5.60 -16.97
N ALA A 149 -10.23 4.50 -16.96
CA ALA A 149 -10.65 3.75 -18.13
C ALA A 149 -12.16 3.39 -18.08
N PRO A 150 -13.07 4.37 -18.27
CA PRO A 150 -14.51 4.21 -18.02
C PRO A 150 -15.20 3.08 -18.78
N SER A 151 -14.80 2.84 -20.03
CA SER A 151 -15.39 1.79 -20.87
C SER A 151 -14.64 0.46 -20.79
N GLY A 152 -13.52 0.41 -20.05
CA GLY A 152 -12.59 -0.71 -20.06
C GLY A 152 -12.38 -1.38 -18.71
N TYR A 153 -12.80 -0.76 -17.61
CA TYR A 153 -12.57 -1.30 -16.28
C TYR A 153 -13.86 -1.50 -15.50
N ALA A 154 -14.31 -2.75 -15.45
CA ALA A 154 -15.22 -3.23 -14.42
C ALA A 154 -14.43 -4.25 -13.59
N PHE A 155 -14.32 -4.07 -12.29
CA PHE A 155 -13.58 -5.01 -11.44
C PHE A 155 -14.27 -6.37 -11.40
N ASN A 156 -13.47 -7.45 -11.43
CA ASN A 156 -14.01 -8.80 -11.28
C ASN A 156 -14.32 -9.10 -9.80
N THR A 157 -15.59 -8.99 -9.41
CA THR A 157 -16.01 -9.25 -8.02
C THR A 157 -15.81 -10.69 -7.57
N ASP A 158 -15.67 -11.66 -8.48
CA ASP A 158 -15.42 -13.05 -8.12
C ASP A 158 -14.07 -13.21 -7.38
N LEU A 159 -13.15 -12.26 -7.57
CA LEU A 159 -11.88 -12.18 -6.85
C LEU A 159 -12.05 -11.91 -5.34
N LEU A 160 -13.20 -11.37 -4.92
CA LEU A 160 -13.53 -11.10 -3.52
C LEU A 160 -13.94 -12.35 -2.74
N ASP A 161 -14.30 -13.43 -3.43
CA ASP A 161 -14.71 -14.68 -2.78
C ASP A 161 -13.70 -15.80 -3.06
N SER A 162 -13.31 -15.97 -4.32
CA SER A 162 -12.47 -17.10 -4.77
C SER A 162 -11.39 -16.62 -5.75
N PRO A 163 -10.26 -16.10 -5.25
CA PRO A 163 -9.23 -15.58 -6.12
C PRO A 163 -8.61 -16.71 -6.99
N PRO A 164 -8.42 -16.50 -8.30
CA PRO A 164 -7.67 -17.42 -9.15
C PRO A 164 -6.25 -17.64 -8.61
N PRO A 165 -5.73 -18.88 -8.68
CA PRO A 165 -4.36 -19.16 -8.30
C PRO A 165 -3.39 -18.25 -9.05
N GLY A 166 -2.52 -17.59 -8.30
CA GLY A 166 -1.49 -16.73 -8.88
C GLY A 166 -2.00 -15.42 -9.50
N LEU A 167 -3.19 -14.93 -9.13
CA LEU A 167 -3.62 -13.55 -9.44
C LEU A 167 -3.69 -12.66 -8.20
N VAL A 168 -4.06 -13.23 -7.05
CA VAL A 168 -4.09 -12.54 -5.75
C VAL A 168 -3.12 -13.24 -4.81
N ALA A 169 -2.11 -12.50 -4.34
CA ALA A 169 -1.17 -13.03 -3.35
C ALA A 169 -1.77 -13.03 -1.94
N ALA A 170 -2.51 -11.97 -1.61
CA ALA A 170 -3.19 -11.87 -0.33
C ALA A 170 -4.43 -10.99 -0.39
N ARG A 171 -5.36 -11.22 0.54
CA ARG A 171 -6.53 -10.39 0.78
C ARG A 171 -6.60 -10.04 2.26
N LEU A 172 -7.03 -8.82 2.58
CA LEU A 172 -7.30 -8.36 3.95
C LEU A 172 -8.67 -7.69 3.98
N HIS A 173 -9.55 -8.17 4.86
CA HIS A 173 -10.84 -7.52 5.11
C HIS A 173 -10.70 -6.50 6.25
N LEU A 174 -10.62 -5.21 5.90
CA LEU A 174 -10.54 -4.15 6.88
C LEU A 174 -11.94 -3.65 7.25
N ARG A 175 -12.40 -3.98 8.45
CA ARG A 175 -13.74 -3.65 8.98
C ARG A 175 -13.74 -2.62 10.11
N SER A 176 -12.56 -2.11 10.46
CA SER A 176 -12.37 -1.33 11.67
C SER A 176 -11.38 -0.19 11.50
N GLY A 177 -11.60 0.86 12.29
CA GLY A 177 -10.72 2.01 12.39
C GLY A 177 -10.92 3.06 11.29
N LYS A 178 -10.00 4.02 11.23
CA LYS A 178 -10.01 5.14 10.30
C LYS A 178 -9.07 4.85 9.13
N VAL A 179 -9.60 4.81 7.90
CA VAL A 179 -8.82 4.66 6.65
C VAL A 179 -8.65 6.01 5.98
N PHE A 180 -7.43 6.31 5.54
CA PHE A 180 -7.06 7.59 4.96
C PHE A 180 -5.85 7.48 4.03
N THR A 181 -5.64 8.49 3.19
CA THR A 181 -4.41 8.59 2.39
C THR A 181 -3.24 9.00 3.30
N TYR A 182 -2.25 8.13 3.46
CA TYR A 182 -1.08 8.38 4.31
C TYR A 182 -0.02 9.20 3.57
N ARG A 183 0.18 8.92 2.27
CA ARG A 183 1.15 9.63 1.42
C ARG A 183 0.63 9.78 0.00
N VAL A 184 0.92 10.90 -0.65
CA VAL A 184 0.73 11.09 -2.10
C VAL A 184 2.06 11.11 -2.85
N ALA A 185 2.03 10.83 -4.15
CA ALA A 185 3.16 10.90 -5.06
C ALA A 185 3.74 12.33 -5.17
N ARG A 186 5.04 12.42 -5.45
CA ARG A 186 5.82 13.66 -5.48
C ARG A 186 6.89 13.63 -6.56
N ILE A 187 7.33 14.81 -6.97
CA ILE A 187 8.61 15.04 -7.65
C ILE A 187 9.43 15.95 -6.75
N GLY A 188 10.60 15.47 -6.31
CA GLY A 188 11.38 16.17 -5.29
C GLY A 188 10.57 16.42 -4.01
N SER A 189 10.51 17.68 -3.55
CA SER A 189 9.74 18.08 -2.37
C SER A 189 8.25 18.31 -2.64
N ASN A 190 7.84 18.39 -3.90
CA ASN A 190 6.55 18.95 -4.26
C ASN A 190 5.53 17.86 -4.59
N VAL A 191 4.30 18.04 -4.11
CA VAL A 191 3.16 17.22 -4.54
C VAL A 191 2.96 17.43 -6.02
N THR A 192 2.87 16.34 -6.77
CA THR A 192 2.74 16.38 -8.23
C THR A 192 1.50 15.60 -8.65
N PRO A 193 0.64 16.16 -9.52
CA PRO A 193 -0.45 15.39 -10.10
C PRO A 193 0.11 14.32 -11.04
N VAL A 194 -0.72 13.32 -11.33
CA VAL A 194 -0.44 12.25 -12.26
C VAL A 194 -1.52 12.26 -13.33
N HIS A 195 -1.16 11.87 -14.54
CA HIS A 195 -2.10 11.60 -15.62
C HIS A 195 -1.83 10.20 -16.18
N PHE A 196 -2.79 9.69 -16.95
CA PHE A 196 -2.73 8.32 -17.47
C PHE A 196 -2.71 8.31 -18.99
N GLN A 197 -1.71 7.65 -19.57
CA GLN A 197 -1.58 7.48 -21.01
C GLN A 197 -0.87 6.17 -21.35
N ARG A 198 -0.94 5.75 -22.62
CA ARG A 198 -0.21 4.58 -23.09
C ARG A 198 1.30 4.73 -22.93
N LEU A 199 1.98 3.61 -22.76
CA LEU A 199 3.45 3.58 -22.67
C LEU A 199 4.10 4.10 -23.95
N ASP A 200 3.58 3.69 -25.12
CA ASP A 200 4.05 4.14 -26.43
C ASP A 200 3.70 5.60 -26.78
N GLY A 201 2.95 6.29 -25.92
CA GLY A 201 2.54 7.69 -26.11
C GLY A 201 1.49 7.90 -27.20
N THR A 202 0.93 6.83 -27.76
CA THR A 202 -0.14 6.93 -28.76
C THR A 202 -1.53 6.93 -28.09
N GLY A 203 -2.58 7.20 -28.88
CA GLY A 203 -3.96 7.26 -28.38
C GLY A 203 -4.26 8.51 -27.55
N ASN A 204 -5.40 8.49 -26.87
CA ASN A 204 -5.83 9.60 -26.02
C ASN A 204 -5.32 9.42 -24.58
N THR A 205 -4.81 10.49 -23.99
CA THR A 205 -4.61 10.59 -22.55
C THR A 205 -5.96 10.55 -21.84
N SER A 206 -6.05 9.86 -20.70
CA SER A 206 -7.24 9.89 -19.85
C SER A 206 -7.52 11.33 -19.38
N SER A 207 -8.79 11.70 -19.27
CA SER A 207 -9.17 12.96 -18.62
C SER A 207 -8.93 12.95 -17.11
N TYR A 208 -8.73 11.76 -16.53
CA TYR A 208 -8.40 11.61 -15.13
C TYR A 208 -6.98 12.09 -14.83
N SER A 209 -6.87 13.14 -14.00
CA SER A 209 -5.59 13.66 -13.52
C SER A 209 -5.71 14.25 -12.12
N GLN A 210 -4.84 13.81 -11.21
CA GLN A 210 -4.77 14.25 -9.81
C GLN A 210 -3.49 13.80 -9.12
N ALA A 211 -3.16 14.39 -7.98
CA ALA A 211 -2.26 13.76 -7.02
C ALA A 211 -2.84 12.38 -6.65
N ILE A 212 -1.97 11.38 -6.52
CA ILE A 212 -2.40 10.01 -6.21
C ILE A 212 -1.71 9.51 -4.96
N ALA A 213 -2.40 8.68 -4.19
CA ALA A 213 -1.82 7.99 -3.06
C ALA A 213 -0.63 7.14 -3.52
N SER A 214 0.46 7.16 -2.75
CA SER A 214 1.52 6.15 -2.78
C SER A 214 1.44 5.25 -1.55
N TRP A 215 0.76 5.71 -0.50
CA TRP A 215 0.48 4.95 0.71
C TRP A 215 -0.93 5.21 1.20
N VAL A 216 -1.60 4.15 1.65
CA VAL A 216 -2.84 4.20 2.40
C VAL A 216 -2.53 3.83 3.85
N GLY A 217 -3.12 4.57 4.79
CA GLY A 217 -3.01 4.30 6.23
C GLY A 217 -4.33 3.84 6.81
N ALA A 218 -4.27 3.03 7.84
CA ALA A 218 -5.40 2.81 8.74
C ALA A 218 -4.97 2.89 10.20
N GLU A 219 -5.80 3.49 11.05
CA GLU A 219 -5.59 3.56 12.49
C GLU A 219 -6.78 2.93 13.22
N ILE A 220 -6.50 1.95 14.07
CA ILE A 220 -7.51 1.22 14.84
C ILE A 220 -7.19 1.40 16.33
N GLU A 221 -8.13 1.97 17.08
CA GLU A 221 -8.04 1.98 18.54
C GLU A 221 -8.42 0.60 19.07
N ILE A 222 -7.44 -0.09 19.66
CA ILE A 222 -7.64 -1.41 20.26
C ILE A 222 -7.96 -1.23 21.74
N SER A 223 -9.14 -1.69 22.14
CA SER A 223 -9.48 -1.85 23.56
C SER A 223 -8.96 -3.21 24.02
N GLY A 224 -7.96 -3.22 24.90
CA GLY A 224 -7.30 -4.46 25.33
C GLY A 224 -5.79 -4.30 25.41
N GLU A 225 -5.10 -5.40 25.69
CA GLU A 225 -3.64 -5.41 25.82
C GLU A 225 -2.96 -5.86 24.53
N ASN A 226 -3.67 -6.62 23.68
CA ASN A 226 -3.10 -7.24 22.49
C ASN A 226 -4.06 -7.16 21.30
N VAL A 227 -3.50 -7.25 20.10
CA VAL A 227 -4.23 -7.46 18.84
C VAL A 227 -3.67 -8.69 18.14
N GLU A 228 -4.51 -9.46 17.47
CA GLU A 228 -4.09 -10.63 16.71
C GLU A 228 -4.23 -10.37 15.22
N ILE A 229 -3.16 -10.64 14.46
CA ILE A 229 -3.19 -10.74 13.02
C ILE A 229 -3.23 -12.22 12.68
N VAL A 230 -4.28 -12.65 11.99
CA VAL A 230 -4.46 -14.05 11.58
C VAL A 230 -4.33 -14.15 10.07
N GLU A 231 -3.52 -15.09 9.62
CA GLU A 231 -3.42 -15.53 8.25
C GLU A 231 -4.03 -16.93 8.09
N GLU A 232 -5.03 -17.03 7.24
CA GLU A 232 -5.52 -18.30 6.69
C GLU A 232 -5.00 -18.46 5.26
N LYS A 233 -5.00 -19.69 4.73
CA LYS A 233 -4.61 -19.95 3.34
C LYS A 233 -5.83 -20.17 2.47
N PHE A 234 -5.86 -19.58 1.27
CA PHE A 234 -6.95 -19.75 0.30
C PHE A 234 -7.18 -21.22 -0.08
N ASP A 235 -6.12 -22.03 -0.07
CA ASP A 235 -6.15 -23.46 -0.42
C ASP A 235 -6.45 -24.37 0.79
N GLY A 236 -6.75 -23.81 1.96
CA GLY A 236 -6.96 -24.56 3.20
C GLY A 236 -5.66 -25.10 3.83
N GLY A 237 -4.50 -24.68 3.34
CA GLY A 237 -3.21 -24.93 3.97
C GLY A 237 -3.12 -24.38 5.39
N THR A 238 -2.07 -24.78 6.11
CA THR A 238 -1.86 -24.30 7.48
C THR A 238 -1.56 -22.80 7.50
N GLY A 239 -2.46 -22.05 8.14
CA GLY A 239 -2.29 -20.64 8.43
C GLY A 239 -1.30 -20.36 9.57
N ARG A 240 -1.20 -19.09 9.96
CA ARG A 240 -0.41 -18.64 11.11
C ARG A 240 -1.04 -17.41 11.74
N SER A 241 -0.69 -17.10 12.98
CA SER A 241 -1.12 -15.88 13.65
C SER A 241 -0.01 -15.22 14.45
N MET A 242 -0.16 -13.91 14.65
CA MET A 242 0.75 -13.07 15.41
C MET A 242 -0.08 -12.27 16.40
N THR A 243 0.12 -12.51 17.71
CA THR A 243 -0.49 -11.69 18.75
C THR A 243 0.53 -10.65 19.20
N LEU A 244 0.18 -9.37 19.04
CA LEU A 244 1.05 -8.22 19.20
C LEU A 244 0.59 -7.36 20.38
N SER A 245 1.53 -7.00 21.25
CA SER A 245 1.33 -6.08 22.37
C SER A 245 1.94 -4.71 22.05
N PRO A 246 1.36 -3.59 22.49
CA PRO A 246 1.88 -2.27 22.19
C PRO A 246 3.27 -2.04 22.78
N ASP A 247 4.03 -1.18 22.13
CA ASP A 247 5.28 -0.66 22.66
C ASP A 247 5.06 0.31 23.84
N ALA A 248 6.16 0.85 24.36
CA ALA A 248 6.12 1.81 25.46
C ALA A 248 5.36 3.11 25.15
N ASN A 249 5.11 3.40 23.87
CA ASN A 249 4.37 4.57 23.40
C ASN A 249 2.89 4.24 23.11
N GLY A 250 2.43 3.00 23.38
CA GLY A 250 1.06 2.60 23.11
C GLY A 250 0.79 2.34 21.62
N ASN A 251 1.78 1.89 20.85
CA ASN A 251 1.61 1.62 19.42
C ASN A 251 1.97 0.19 19.04
N VAL A 252 1.23 -0.32 18.05
CA VAL A 252 1.62 -1.43 17.19
C VAL A 252 1.60 -0.89 15.76
N GLU A 253 2.67 -1.15 15.00
CA GLU A 253 2.77 -0.69 13.61
C GLU A 253 2.92 -1.89 12.68
N VAL A 254 2.16 -1.93 11.59
CA VAL A 254 2.19 -3.02 10.60
C VAL A 254 2.29 -2.40 9.22
N ALA A 255 3.30 -2.81 8.46
CA ALA A 255 3.44 -2.49 7.06
C ALA A 255 3.05 -3.70 6.22
N VAL A 256 2.02 -3.56 5.40
CA VAL A 256 1.65 -4.49 4.35
C VAL A 256 2.20 -3.93 3.05
N LEU A 257 3.11 -4.68 2.43
CA LEU A 257 3.88 -4.25 1.26
C LEU A 257 3.60 -5.19 0.10
N ASN A 258 3.62 -4.65 -1.12
CA ASN A 258 3.70 -5.44 -2.34
C ASN A 258 4.53 -4.67 -3.36
N LEU A 259 5.85 -4.72 -3.22
CA LEU A 259 6.80 -3.84 -3.91
C LEU A 259 7.85 -4.65 -4.65
N PRO A 260 8.51 -4.11 -5.70
CA PRO A 260 9.76 -4.68 -6.19
C PRO A 260 10.88 -4.52 -5.15
N ALA A 261 12.00 -5.22 -5.35
CA ALA A 261 13.15 -5.19 -4.45
C ALA A 261 13.56 -3.75 -4.10
N LEU A 262 13.81 -3.51 -2.81
CA LEU A 262 14.07 -2.19 -2.29
C LEU A 262 15.56 -1.87 -2.38
N VAL A 263 15.92 -0.96 -3.29
CA VAL A 263 17.22 -0.31 -3.27
C VAL A 263 16.97 1.17 -2.95
N PRO A 264 17.40 1.67 -1.78
CA PRO A 264 17.27 3.08 -1.48
C PRO A 264 17.96 3.93 -2.56
N PRO A 265 17.35 5.03 -3.01
CA PRO A 265 17.97 5.92 -3.97
C PRO A 265 19.26 6.49 -3.39
N SER A 266 20.26 6.73 -4.25
CA SER A 266 21.51 7.38 -3.85
C SER A 266 21.33 8.84 -3.39
N SER A 267 20.16 9.44 -3.65
CA SER A 267 19.75 10.79 -3.24
C SER A 267 18.37 10.75 -2.54
N PRO A 268 18.15 11.54 -1.47
CA PRO A 268 16.85 11.62 -0.79
C PRO A 268 15.74 12.25 -1.65
N PHE A 269 16.11 12.94 -2.73
CA PHE A 269 15.16 13.45 -3.72
C PHE A 269 15.63 12.95 -5.07
N SER A 270 15.03 11.87 -5.56
CA SER A 270 15.22 11.40 -6.93
C SER A 270 14.61 12.40 -7.92
N GLY A 271 14.95 12.25 -9.20
CA GLY A 271 14.37 13.05 -10.27
C GLY A 271 12.87 12.79 -10.49
N THR A 272 12.39 12.99 -11.71
CA THR A 272 11.02 12.60 -12.07
C THR A 272 10.89 11.07 -12.03
N PRO A 273 9.86 10.50 -11.36
CA PRO A 273 9.61 9.06 -11.39
C PRO A 273 9.43 8.53 -12.81
N ASP A 274 9.90 7.33 -13.07
CA ASP A 274 9.60 6.61 -14.30
C ASP A 274 8.09 6.32 -14.42
N PRO A 275 7.58 6.13 -15.66
CA PRO A 275 6.21 5.68 -15.87
C PRO A 275 5.91 4.42 -15.06
N GLY A 276 4.72 4.38 -14.45
CA GLY A 276 4.30 3.27 -13.60
C GLY A 276 3.93 2.02 -14.37
N LYS A 277 4.89 1.32 -14.97
CA LYS A 277 4.61 0.17 -15.85
C LYS A 277 3.86 -0.97 -15.15
N HIS A 278 4.16 -1.22 -13.87
CA HIS A 278 3.45 -2.23 -13.06
C HIS A 278 1.96 -1.95 -12.90
N PHE A 279 1.51 -0.72 -13.14
CA PHE A 279 0.09 -0.40 -13.15
C PHE A 279 -0.70 -1.23 -14.17
N GLU A 280 -0.05 -1.71 -15.23
CA GLU A 280 -0.72 -2.55 -16.24
C GLU A 280 -1.28 -3.87 -15.68
N MET A 281 -0.74 -4.35 -14.55
CA MET A 281 -1.21 -5.55 -13.87
C MET A 281 -2.61 -5.37 -13.27
N TYR A 282 -3.04 -4.14 -12.96
CA TYR A 282 -4.41 -3.89 -12.48
C TYR A 282 -5.46 -4.24 -13.55
N TYR A 283 -5.15 -4.15 -14.84
CA TYR A 283 -6.10 -4.51 -15.89
C TYR A 283 -6.36 -6.02 -15.96
N ASP A 284 -5.53 -6.85 -15.33
CA ASP A 284 -5.72 -8.30 -15.30
C ASP A 284 -6.75 -8.74 -14.25
N VAL A 285 -7.12 -7.85 -13.31
CA VAL A 285 -8.24 -8.06 -12.37
C VAL A 285 -9.57 -7.46 -12.85
N ALA A 286 -9.60 -6.89 -14.04
CA ALA A 286 -10.85 -6.49 -14.67
C ALA A 286 -11.67 -7.73 -15.07
N GLN A 287 -13.00 -7.62 -14.97
CA GLN A 287 -13.97 -8.60 -15.43
C GLN A 287 -13.77 -8.96 -16.91
N SER A 288 -13.31 -7.99 -17.71
CA SER A 288 -12.86 -8.20 -19.09
C SER A 288 -11.49 -7.53 -19.24
N PRO A 289 -10.39 -8.29 -19.22
CA PRO A 289 -9.06 -7.72 -19.27
C PRO A 289 -8.86 -6.80 -20.47
N VAL A 290 -8.39 -5.58 -20.20
CA VAL A 290 -8.08 -4.61 -21.25
C VAL A 290 -6.90 -5.12 -22.06
N ALA A 291 -7.02 -5.09 -23.39
CA ALA A 291 -5.93 -5.49 -24.29
C ALA A 291 -4.66 -4.67 -24.00
N GLN A 292 -3.49 -5.32 -24.00
CA GLN A 292 -2.20 -4.67 -23.67
C GLN A 292 -1.98 -3.35 -24.44
N SER A 293 -2.32 -3.32 -25.73
CA SER A 293 -2.21 -2.13 -26.58
C SER A 293 -3.14 -0.97 -26.22
N ALA A 294 -4.07 -1.16 -25.27
CA ALA A 294 -4.99 -0.14 -24.81
C ALA A 294 -4.79 0.22 -23.32
N ARG A 295 -3.82 -0.38 -22.64
CA ARG A 295 -3.56 -0.13 -21.22
C ARG A 295 -2.93 1.25 -21.02
N LEU A 296 -3.45 2.00 -20.07
CA LEU A 296 -2.91 3.29 -19.66
C LEU A 296 -2.08 3.11 -18.39
N VAL A 297 -0.97 3.82 -18.29
CA VAL A 297 -0.11 3.85 -17.12
C VAL A 297 0.00 5.26 -16.54
N PRO A 298 0.24 5.39 -15.23
CA PRO A 298 0.46 6.68 -14.60
C PRO A 298 1.80 7.28 -15.05
N LYS A 299 1.78 8.58 -15.31
CA LYS A 299 2.96 9.41 -15.57
C LYS A 299 2.88 10.68 -14.73
N ALA A 300 4.01 11.05 -14.15
CA ALA A 300 4.09 12.24 -13.31
C ALA A 300 3.85 13.51 -14.13
N GLY A 301 3.22 14.51 -13.50
CA GLY A 301 2.80 15.76 -14.11
C GLY A 301 1.32 15.77 -14.51
N ALA A 302 0.79 16.96 -14.73
CA ALA A 302 -0.58 17.14 -15.20
C ALA A 302 -0.73 16.71 -16.66
N ALA A 303 -1.95 16.36 -17.05
CA ALA A 303 -2.27 16.05 -18.44
C ALA A 303 -1.97 17.26 -19.37
N PRO A 304 -1.61 17.03 -20.64
CA PRO A 304 -1.44 18.13 -21.60
C PRO A 304 -2.68 19.04 -21.67
N GLY A 305 -2.48 20.35 -21.53
CA GLY A 305 -3.56 21.33 -21.55
C GLY A 305 -4.37 21.45 -20.25
N ALA A 306 -3.97 20.75 -19.18
CA ALA A 306 -4.56 20.96 -17.86
C ALA A 306 -4.30 22.40 -17.36
N PRO A 307 -5.21 22.97 -16.54
CA PRO A 307 -4.98 24.23 -15.86
C PRO A 307 -3.68 24.20 -15.05
N GLU A 308 -3.03 25.35 -14.93
CA GLU A 308 -1.93 25.54 -14.00
C GLU A 308 -2.42 25.27 -12.57
N TYR A 309 -1.59 24.60 -11.78
CA TYR A 309 -1.89 24.24 -10.40
C TYR A 309 -0.85 24.87 -9.47
N ALA A 310 -1.24 25.16 -8.25
CA ALA A 310 -0.32 25.69 -7.25
C ALA A 310 0.75 24.63 -6.91
N GLU A 311 2.01 25.06 -6.82
CA GLU A 311 3.05 24.23 -6.23
C GLU A 311 2.78 24.09 -4.73
N VAL A 312 2.60 22.85 -4.27
CA VAL A 312 2.42 22.54 -2.86
C VAL A 312 3.61 21.72 -2.39
N GLU A 313 4.41 22.29 -1.50
CA GLU A 313 5.47 21.57 -0.81
C GLU A 313 4.84 20.52 0.10
N TRP A 314 5.32 19.28 0.00
CA TRP A 314 4.79 18.18 0.79
C TRP A 314 4.86 18.45 2.30
N GLN A 315 5.97 19.00 2.76
CA GLN A 315 6.23 19.25 4.18
C GLN A 315 5.26 20.27 4.77
N ALA A 316 4.68 21.15 3.94
CA ALA A 316 3.70 22.14 4.37
C ALA A 316 2.35 21.52 4.74
N ILE A 317 1.96 20.43 4.07
CA ILE A 317 0.70 19.71 4.31
C ILE A 317 0.89 18.40 5.08
N HIS A 318 2.15 18.00 5.29
CA HIS A 318 2.54 16.77 5.99
C HIS A 318 3.76 17.02 6.89
N PRO A 319 3.53 17.56 8.10
CA PRO A 319 4.58 17.70 9.09
C PRO A 319 5.09 16.31 9.51
N GLN A 320 6.40 16.10 9.42
CA GLN A 320 7.03 14.80 9.71
C GLN A 320 6.66 14.24 11.09
N THR A 321 6.46 15.12 12.08
CA THR A 321 6.06 14.75 13.44
C THR A 321 4.65 14.18 13.53
N ALA A 322 3.74 14.62 12.66
CA ALA A 322 2.32 14.23 12.73
C ALA A 322 2.08 12.79 12.26
N LEU A 323 2.98 12.28 11.42
CA LEU A 323 2.79 11.02 10.69
C LEU A 323 4.02 10.12 10.82
N TRP A 324 4.83 10.34 11.85
CA TRP A 324 5.99 9.51 12.13
C TRP A 324 5.60 8.05 12.36
N SER A 325 6.38 7.14 11.77
CA SER A 325 6.33 5.70 12.01
C SER A 325 7.74 5.20 12.23
N ASP A 326 7.94 4.52 13.37
CA ASP A 326 9.22 3.88 13.68
C ASP A 326 9.49 2.70 12.76
N LEU A 327 8.44 1.94 12.42
CA LEU A 327 8.54 0.84 11.46
C LEU A 327 8.97 1.33 10.08
N LEU A 328 8.24 2.27 9.48
CA LEU A 328 8.54 2.76 8.13
C LEU A 328 9.93 3.41 8.06
N ASN A 329 10.37 4.06 9.15
CA ASN A 329 11.72 4.58 9.28
C ASN A 329 12.77 3.46 9.32
N ALA A 330 12.53 2.42 10.13
CA ALA A 330 13.47 1.30 10.27
C ALA A 330 13.63 0.50 8.98
N ILE A 331 12.54 0.25 8.24
CA ILE A 331 12.59 -0.43 6.93
C ILE A 331 12.95 0.51 5.77
N ARG A 332 13.38 1.75 6.07
CA ARG A 332 13.90 2.74 5.12
C ARG A 332 12.88 3.16 4.05
N LEU A 333 11.60 3.13 4.39
CA LEU A 333 10.48 3.56 3.56
C LEU A 333 9.84 4.89 4.01
N ASN A 334 10.49 5.61 4.92
CA ASN A 334 10.01 6.90 5.41
C ASN A 334 10.16 8.02 4.35
N ILE A 335 9.53 9.14 4.65
CA ILE A 335 9.32 10.31 3.81
C ILE A 335 10.66 10.93 3.40
N GLY A 336 11.04 10.72 2.13
CA GLY A 336 12.21 11.32 1.51
C GLY A 336 13.32 10.35 1.11
N ARG A 337 13.05 9.05 0.96
CA ARG A 337 14.00 8.04 0.43
C ARG A 337 13.32 6.84 -0.25
N THR A 338 12.15 6.99 -0.86
CA THR A 338 11.36 5.80 -1.23
C THR A 338 11.48 5.42 -2.70
N ALA A 339 11.54 4.11 -2.96
CA ALA A 339 11.44 3.50 -4.30
C ALA A 339 10.21 3.98 -5.12
N TYR A 340 9.17 4.49 -4.47
CA TYR A 340 8.00 5.11 -5.13
C TYR A 340 8.26 6.43 -5.83
N GLU A 341 9.33 7.12 -5.45
CA GLU A 341 9.78 8.33 -6.16
C GLU A 341 10.61 7.94 -7.40
N GLU A 342 10.89 6.65 -7.60
CA GLU A 342 11.51 6.12 -8.81
C GLU A 342 10.47 5.46 -9.74
N VAL A 343 9.44 4.80 -9.21
CA VAL A 343 8.37 4.17 -10.01
C VAL A 343 6.97 4.42 -9.44
N LEU A 344 6.04 4.91 -10.27
CA LEU A 344 4.64 5.11 -9.89
C LEU A 344 3.85 3.79 -9.86
N CYS A 345 3.80 3.09 -8.72
CA CYS A 345 2.95 1.90 -8.55
C CYS A 345 1.75 2.16 -7.63
N PRO A 346 0.92 3.19 -7.88
CA PRO A 346 -0.04 3.67 -6.90
C PRO A 346 -1.05 2.59 -6.50
N PRO A 347 -1.44 2.53 -5.21
CA PRO A 347 -2.60 1.75 -4.82
C PRO A 347 -3.88 2.33 -5.44
N LEU A 348 -4.89 1.47 -5.60
CA LEU A 348 -6.00 1.75 -6.51
C LEU A 348 -7.37 1.36 -5.96
N HIS A 349 -8.39 2.14 -6.27
CA HIS A 349 -9.80 1.85 -6.11
C HIS A 349 -10.37 1.31 -7.44
N PRO A 350 -10.96 0.10 -7.48
CA PRO A 350 -11.52 -0.48 -8.69
C PRO A 350 -12.80 0.18 -9.20
#